data_AF-A0A972KDP2-F1
#
_entry.id   AF-A0A972KDP2-F1
#
_cell.length_a   1.000
_cell.length_b   1.000
_cell.length_c   1.000
_cell.angle_alpha   90.00
_cell.angle_beta   90.00
_cell.angle_gamma   90.00
#
_symmetry.space_group_name_H-M   'P 1'
#
loop_
_entity.id
_entity.type
_entity.pdbx_description
1 polymer ?
#
loop_
_entity_poly.entity_id
_entity_poly.type
_entity_poly.pdbx_seq_one_letter_code
_entity_poly.pdbx_strand_id
1 'polypeptide(L)'
;MATNPADAGDGSSYSEVNAANAEFLETLAETTGGGDLLLISASTGDVVYSANKRIDIGTSLLDGPYSETALSSAIADRLPQVQAGDSVLTTFEIYIPGGGNPVLFATSAVRSGTEVVGVLAVQVPVESLNAITTAGESWGDVGLGSGESYVVASDLLLQSESRLWIEDPNRYLDKTDDPELRSLLEIFGSPVGLQTVDTEAVREALEGRPFQGSTRNYLGEKTFTSSTPISVPGVRWVVVTDVPLGDALQPLNDYLFKMAIVLLLVLPSSALVGFWLAKRLTRPIAPAVEAALAVSNGERQPQLPALGNDEFGDLGRRLIKMAKELERQETALADEYENTRQLMLAVLPTHLVTADGELSDTAATSDTATVVAVSVDLDRESLDADDNEIVEAFASVARFAEDLAEQHSLDRIRVAADRFLFLAGSRQDSDGSDDALKFASALTRSVTDFGVTNDMAFVTHVGLSTGKVATGVLERGSLTFGAWGEPVRRALAIGALSQDEEILVDASTAGAAADSWIMESA
;
A
#
# COMPACT_ATOMS: atom_id res chain seq x y z
N MET A 1 -13.09 91.53 17.95
CA MET A 1 -14.20 91.83 18.87
C MET A 1 -15.21 90.72 18.63
N ALA A 2 -15.33 89.75 19.53
CA ALA A 2 -16.28 88.66 19.33
C ALA A 2 -17.69 89.24 19.51
N THR A 3 -18.44 89.36 18.42
CA THR A 3 -19.86 89.69 18.44
C THR A 3 -20.57 88.56 19.15
N ASN A 4 -21.38 88.88 20.17
CA ASN A 4 -22.28 87.90 20.76
C ASN A 4 -23.26 87.47 19.66
N PRO A 5 -23.30 86.20 19.19
CA PRO A 5 -24.23 85.78 18.14
C PRO A 5 -25.71 85.93 18.57
N ALA A 6 -25.96 86.08 19.88
CA ALA A 6 -27.28 86.35 20.43
C ALA A 6 -27.69 87.84 20.33
N ASP A 7 -26.76 88.79 20.22
CA ASP A 7 -27.06 90.23 20.11
C ASP A 7 -26.01 90.95 19.25
N ALA A 8 -26.46 91.44 18.09
CA ALA A 8 -25.62 92.19 17.16
C ALA A 8 -25.31 93.62 17.63
N GLY A 9 -25.98 94.12 18.68
CA GLY A 9 -25.81 95.47 19.21
C GLY A 9 -26.38 96.57 18.31
N ASP A 10 -27.28 96.21 17.39
CA ASP A 10 -27.89 97.12 16.40
C ASP A 10 -29.18 97.80 16.88
N GLY A 11 -29.68 97.43 18.06
CA GLY A 11 -30.92 97.95 18.64
C GLY A 11 -32.19 97.54 17.90
N SER A 12 -32.11 96.53 17.02
CA SER A 12 -33.28 96.02 16.30
C SER A 12 -34.16 95.16 17.23
N SER A 13 -35.46 95.09 16.93
CA SER A 13 -36.37 94.19 17.62
C SER A 13 -35.98 92.72 17.45
N TYR A 14 -35.33 92.38 16.33
CA TYR A 14 -34.78 91.04 16.11
C TYR A 14 -33.69 90.71 17.14
N SER A 15 -32.72 91.60 17.33
CA SER A 15 -31.63 91.39 18.30
C SER A 15 -32.15 91.25 19.74
N GLU A 16 -33.17 92.02 20.13
CA GLU A 16 -33.81 91.90 21.44
C GLU A 16 -34.47 90.51 21.65
N VAL A 17 -35.23 90.04 20.66
CA VAL A 17 -35.90 88.73 20.73
C VAL A 17 -34.90 87.57 20.63
N ASN A 18 -33.90 87.69 19.76
CA ASN A 18 -32.83 86.71 19.61
C ASN A 18 -32.04 86.57 20.92
N ALA A 19 -31.67 87.68 21.56
CA ALA A 19 -30.96 87.66 22.84
C ALA A 19 -31.77 86.98 23.96
N ALA A 20 -33.09 87.16 23.97
CA ALA A 20 -33.96 86.56 24.98
C ALA A 20 -34.21 85.05 24.78
N ASN A 21 -34.05 84.52 23.55
CA ASN A 21 -34.46 83.15 23.21
C ASN A 21 -33.32 82.26 22.66
N ALA A 22 -32.15 82.83 22.35
CA ALA A 22 -31.05 82.10 21.70
C ALA A 22 -30.62 80.86 22.49
N GLU A 23 -30.38 80.99 23.81
CA GLU A 23 -29.95 79.88 24.67
C GLU A 23 -30.93 78.70 24.62
N PHE A 24 -32.23 78.97 24.64
CA PHE A 24 -33.27 77.94 24.56
C PHE A 24 -33.24 77.23 23.20
N LEU A 25 -33.16 77.99 22.10
CA LEU A 25 -33.17 77.43 20.74
C LEU A 25 -31.88 76.67 20.42
N GLU A 26 -30.74 77.14 20.90
CA GLU A 26 -29.44 76.45 20.80
C GLU A 26 -29.48 75.14 21.59
N THR A 27 -29.93 75.17 22.85
CA THR A 27 -30.09 73.95 23.67
C THR A 27 -31.08 72.97 23.02
N LEU A 28 -32.15 73.47 22.41
CA LEU A 28 -33.12 72.64 21.71
C LEU A 28 -32.47 71.97 20.47
N ALA A 29 -31.67 72.70 19.70
CA ALA A 29 -30.92 72.15 18.56
C ALA A 29 -29.95 71.04 19.00
N GLU A 30 -29.20 71.28 20.07
CA GLU A 30 -28.25 70.30 20.63
C GLU A 30 -28.95 69.03 21.12
N THR A 31 -30.07 69.17 21.83
CA THR A 31 -30.80 68.03 22.43
C THR A 31 -31.61 67.20 21.44
N THR A 32 -31.99 67.76 20.28
CA THR A 32 -32.88 67.10 19.30
C THR A 32 -32.17 66.45 18.11
N GLY A 33 -30.87 66.66 17.96
CA GLY A 33 -30.13 66.08 16.83
C GLY A 33 -28.75 66.65 16.55
N GLY A 34 -28.30 67.68 17.28
CA GLY A 34 -26.90 68.14 17.27
C GLY A 34 -26.46 68.92 16.02
N GLY A 35 -27.35 69.19 15.07
CA GLY A 35 -27.06 69.95 13.85
C GLY A 35 -27.30 71.46 14.01
N ASP A 36 -28.41 71.92 13.44
CA ASP A 36 -28.91 73.31 13.50
C ASP A 36 -30.44 73.29 13.66
N LEU A 37 -30.99 74.42 14.08
CA LEU A 37 -32.42 74.63 14.21
C LEU A 37 -32.82 75.89 13.46
N LEU A 38 -33.75 75.74 12.52
CA LEU A 38 -34.26 76.81 11.70
C LEU A 38 -35.69 77.16 12.10
N LEU A 39 -35.96 78.46 12.21
CA LEU A 39 -37.33 78.98 12.20
C LEU A 39 -37.58 79.63 10.85
N ILE A 40 -38.69 79.25 10.23
CA ILE A 40 -39.02 79.64 8.87
C ILE A 40 -40.41 80.27 8.87
N SER A 41 -40.54 81.41 8.20
CA SER A 41 -41.81 82.12 8.04
C SER A 41 -42.77 81.31 7.17
N ALA A 42 -43.97 81.02 7.67
CA ALA A 42 -44.96 80.28 6.88
C ALA A 42 -45.54 81.10 5.73
N SER A 43 -45.52 82.44 5.84
CA SER A 43 -46.08 83.34 4.83
C SER A 43 -45.12 83.67 3.69
N THR A 44 -43.82 83.74 4.00
CA THR A 44 -42.80 84.15 3.02
C THR A 44 -41.83 83.05 2.65
N GLY A 45 -41.69 82.00 3.47
CA GLY A 45 -40.67 80.97 3.28
C GLY A 45 -39.28 81.38 3.75
N ASP A 46 -39.12 82.60 4.28
CA ASP A 46 -37.82 83.09 4.75
C ASP A 46 -37.35 82.36 5.99
N VAL A 47 -36.08 81.95 6.00
CA VAL A 47 -35.40 81.52 7.23
C VAL A 47 -35.21 82.75 8.12
N VAL A 48 -35.99 82.84 9.20
CA VAL A 48 -35.97 83.97 10.13
C VAL A 48 -34.93 83.77 11.23
N TYR A 49 -34.53 82.54 11.51
CA TYR A 49 -33.54 82.21 12.54
C TYR A 49 -32.80 80.93 12.17
N SER A 50 -31.51 80.88 12.48
CA SER A 50 -30.67 79.68 12.58
C SER A 50 -29.96 79.73 13.95
N ALA A 51 -29.86 78.59 14.63
CA ALA A 51 -29.12 78.48 15.90
C ALA A 51 -27.62 78.70 15.64
N ASN A 52 -27.10 78.13 14.55
CA ASN A 52 -25.71 78.25 14.13
C ASN A 52 -25.39 79.56 13.36
N LYS A 53 -26.36 80.47 13.22
CA LYS A 53 -26.22 81.78 12.53
C LYS A 53 -25.67 81.66 11.11
N ARG A 54 -26.28 80.80 10.29
CA ARG A 54 -25.82 80.48 8.94
C ARG A 54 -26.30 81.46 7.87
N ILE A 55 -25.79 81.24 6.65
CA ILE A 55 -26.03 82.05 5.46
C ILE A 55 -27.46 81.91 4.90
N ASP A 56 -28.21 80.90 5.35
CA ASP A 56 -29.61 80.69 4.99
C ASP A 56 -30.54 81.76 5.61
N ILE A 57 -30.15 82.42 6.71
CA ILE A 57 -30.92 83.50 7.34
C ILE A 57 -31.25 84.60 6.33
N GLY A 58 -32.53 85.00 6.30
CA GLY A 58 -33.06 86.04 5.41
C GLY A 58 -33.26 85.59 3.96
N THR A 59 -33.07 84.30 3.67
CA THR A 59 -33.30 83.72 2.36
C THR A 59 -34.59 82.90 2.37
N SER A 60 -35.41 83.07 1.34
CA SER A 60 -36.60 82.25 1.15
C SER A 60 -36.26 80.85 0.65
N LEU A 61 -36.82 79.84 1.33
CA LEU A 61 -36.76 78.45 0.90
C LEU A 61 -37.84 78.11 -0.14
N LEU A 62 -38.80 79.00 -0.43
CA LEU A 62 -39.89 78.70 -1.36
C LEU A 62 -39.68 79.31 -2.74
N ASP A 63 -39.07 80.49 -2.84
CA ASP A 63 -38.82 81.22 -4.08
C ASP A 63 -37.37 81.70 -4.24
N GLY A 64 -36.47 81.26 -3.35
CA GLY A 64 -35.05 81.59 -3.37
C GLY A 64 -34.13 80.48 -3.93
N PRO A 65 -32.80 80.61 -3.73
CA PRO A 65 -31.80 79.67 -4.26
C PRO A 65 -31.88 78.25 -3.71
N TYR A 66 -32.64 78.04 -2.63
CA TYR A 66 -32.80 76.74 -1.97
C TYR A 66 -34.21 76.15 -2.16
N SER A 67 -34.95 76.64 -3.16
CA SER A 67 -36.32 76.20 -3.50
C SER A 67 -36.42 74.76 -3.97
N GLU A 68 -35.34 74.20 -4.51
CA GLU A 68 -35.26 72.81 -5.00
C GLU A 68 -34.73 71.83 -3.93
N THR A 69 -34.61 72.25 -2.67
CA THR A 69 -34.15 71.38 -1.57
C THR A 69 -35.27 70.47 -1.07
N ALA A 70 -34.89 69.31 -0.51
CA ALA A 70 -35.82 68.42 0.18
C ALA A 70 -36.51 69.11 1.37
N LEU A 71 -35.82 70.06 2.03
CA LEU A 71 -36.42 70.93 3.05
C LEU A 71 -37.56 71.79 2.48
N SER A 72 -37.35 72.44 1.33
CA SER A 72 -38.38 73.23 0.64
C SER A 72 -39.61 72.38 0.30
N SER A 73 -39.42 71.22 -0.35
CA SER A 73 -40.54 70.33 -0.70
C SER A 73 -41.25 69.80 0.55
N ALA A 74 -40.54 69.50 1.65
CA ALA A 74 -41.20 69.11 2.89
C ALA A 74 -42.11 70.20 3.44
N ILE A 75 -41.71 71.48 3.36
CA ILE A 75 -42.49 72.61 3.84
C ILE A 75 -43.67 72.92 2.91
N ALA A 76 -43.42 72.97 1.61
CA ALA A 76 -44.42 73.37 0.62
C ALA A 76 -45.47 72.28 0.38
N ASP A 77 -45.03 71.02 0.26
CA ASP A 77 -45.89 69.95 -0.24
C ASP A 77 -46.46 69.08 0.87
N ARG A 78 -45.65 68.77 1.89
CA ARG A 78 -45.94 67.69 2.86
C ARG A 78 -46.44 68.19 4.21
N LEU A 79 -45.83 69.25 4.75
CA LEU A 79 -46.21 69.82 6.04
C LEU A 79 -47.67 70.30 6.11
N PRO A 80 -48.28 70.86 5.03
CA PRO A 80 -49.70 71.22 5.06
C PRO A 80 -50.65 70.02 5.15
N GLN A 81 -50.18 68.81 4.86
CA GLN A 81 -50.98 67.59 4.80
C GLN A 81 -51.00 66.82 6.13
N VAL A 82 -50.11 67.13 7.07
CA VAL A 82 -50.01 66.43 8.36
C VAL A 82 -50.78 67.15 9.47
N GLN A 83 -51.16 66.41 10.52
CA GLN A 83 -51.94 66.99 11.62
C GLN A 83 -51.08 67.93 12.48
N ALA A 84 -51.74 68.75 13.28
CA ALA A 84 -51.03 69.59 14.23
C ALA A 84 -50.32 68.75 15.29
N GLY A 85 -49.01 68.95 15.42
CA GLY A 85 -48.13 68.18 16.31
C GLY A 85 -47.36 67.07 15.61
N ASP A 86 -47.73 66.71 14.38
CA ASP A 86 -46.96 65.76 13.58
C ASP A 86 -45.71 66.44 12.99
N SER A 87 -44.68 65.64 12.75
CA SER A 87 -43.46 66.06 12.04
C SER A 87 -43.36 65.40 10.67
N VAL A 88 -42.68 66.10 9.76
CA VAL A 88 -42.37 65.63 8.41
C VAL A 88 -40.85 65.53 8.30
N LEU A 89 -40.36 64.33 8.00
CA LEU A 89 -38.95 64.07 7.72
C LEU A 89 -38.63 64.25 6.23
N THR A 90 -37.53 64.94 5.93
CA THR A 90 -36.92 64.94 4.60
C THR A 90 -36.09 63.66 4.39
N THR A 91 -35.58 63.49 3.17
CA THR A 91 -34.48 62.56 2.90
C THR A 91 -33.14 63.24 3.21
N PHE A 92 -32.04 62.49 3.33
CA PHE A 92 -30.70 63.07 3.39
C PHE A 92 -30.34 63.68 2.04
N GLU A 93 -29.92 64.94 2.07
CA GLU A 93 -29.41 65.67 0.92
C GLU A 93 -28.18 66.50 1.30
N ILE A 94 -27.36 66.83 0.31
CA ILE A 94 -26.27 67.79 0.49
C ILE A 94 -26.87 69.19 0.68
N TYR A 95 -26.75 69.71 1.91
CA TYR A 95 -27.29 71.02 2.25
C TYR A 95 -26.20 72.08 2.21
N ILE A 96 -26.16 72.85 1.12
CA ILE A 96 -25.13 73.87 0.87
C ILE A 96 -25.03 74.92 2.00
N PRO A 97 -26.13 75.48 2.56
CA PRO A 97 -26.02 76.43 3.66
C PRO A 97 -25.40 75.82 4.93
N GLY A 98 -25.57 74.51 5.12
CA GLY A 98 -24.98 73.73 6.20
C GLY A 98 -23.53 73.29 5.96
N GLY A 99 -22.84 73.88 4.98
CA GLY A 99 -21.46 73.55 4.64
C GLY A 99 -21.30 72.41 3.63
N GLY A 100 -22.40 71.96 3.00
CA GLY A 100 -22.38 70.87 2.02
C GLY A 100 -22.37 69.46 2.65
N ASN A 101 -22.59 69.36 3.96
CA ASN A 101 -22.72 68.07 4.62
C ASN A 101 -24.10 67.45 4.35
N PRO A 102 -24.20 66.12 4.19
CA PRO A 102 -25.48 65.44 4.02
C PRO A 102 -26.30 65.48 5.31
N VAL A 103 -27.49 66.06 5.23
CA VAL A 103 -28.39 66.21 6.38
C VAL A 103 -29.83 65.92 5.99
N LEU A 104 -30.64 65.52 6.97
CA LEU A 104 -32.09 65.53 6.85
C LEU A 104 -32.68 66.54 7.83
N PHE A 105 -33.89 66.98 7.56
CA PHE A 105 -34.65 67.85 8.44
C PHE A 105 -35.90 67.17 8.96
N ALA A 106 -36.14 67.31 10.27
CA ALA A 106 -37.42 67.06 10.89
C ALA A 106 -38.16 68.39 11.00
N THR A 107 -39.24 68.55 10.26
CA THR A 107 -40.02 69.79 10.21
C THR A 107 -41.35 69.65 10.95
N SER A 108 -41.75 70.70 11.67
CA SER A 108 -43.05 70.78 12.33
C SER A 108 -43.63 72.18 12.21
N ALA A 109 -44.95 72.28 12.05
CA ALA A 109 -45.64 73.55 11.90
C ALA A 109 -45.79 74.27 13.24
N VAL A 110 -45.31 75.50 13.34
CA VAL A 110 -45.50 76.40 14.48
C VAL A 110 -46.83 77.12 14.29
N ARG A 111 -47.73 77.00 15.27
CA ARG A 111 -49.10 77.54 15.20
C ARG A 111 -49.37 78.57 16.28
N SER A 112 -50.13 79.61 15.93
CA SER A 112 -50.77 80.53 16.86
C SER A 112 -52.28 80.34 16.77
N GLY A 113 -52.86 79.63 17.74
CA GLY A 113 -54.26 79.18 17.65
C GLY A 113 -54.46 78.24 16.45
N THR A 114 -55.28 78.64 15.49
CA THR A 114 -55.57 77.87 14.27
C THR A 114 -54.68 78.23 13.07
N GLU A 115 -53.89 79.30 13.18
CA GLU A 115 -53.04 79.81 12.10
C GLU A 115 -51.64 79.19 12.18
N VAL A 116 -51.11 78.74 11.03
CA VAL A 116 -49.71 78.33 10.90
C VAL A 116 -48.88 79.59 10.67
N VAL A 117 -48.10 79.99 11.67
CA VAL A 117 -47.30 81.22 11.66
C VAL A 117 -45.86 80.97 11.22
N GLY A 118 -45.39 79.73 11.30
CA GLY A 118 -44.03 79.37 10.89
C GLY A 118 -43.80 77.86 10.84
N VAL A 119 -42.58 77.50 10.54
CA VAL A 119 -42.07 76.12 10.58
C VAL A 119 -40.83 76.07 11.45
N LEU A 120 -40.79 75.07 12.32
CA LEU A 120 -39.59 74.66 13.05
C LEU A 120 -38.95 73.51 12.27
N ALA A 121 -37.71 73.68 11.83
CA ALA A 121 -36.94 72.62 11.18
C ALA A 121 -35.69 72.30 11.99
N VAL A 122 -35.59 71.05 12.45
CA VAL A 122 -34.41 70.55 13.15
C VAL A 122 -33.58 69.74 12.18
N GLN A 123 -32.31 70.10 12.04
CA GLN A 123 -31.37 69.40 11.20
C GLN A 123 -30.76 68.22 11.96
N VAL A 124 -30.79 67.06 11.33
CA VAL A 124 -30.17 65.82 11.81
C VAL A 124 -29.02 65.46 10.86
N PRO A 125 -27.77 65.47 11.36
CA PRO A 125 -26.59 65.04 10.60
C PRO A 125 -26.62 63.54 10.28
N VAL A 126 -26.01 63.13 9.17
CA VAL A 126 -26.00 61.73 8.71
C VAL A 126 -25.27 60.78 9.66
N GLU A 127 -24.36 61.30 10.47
CA GLU A 127 -23.62 60.58 11.49
C GLU A 127 -24.54 59.82 12.45
N SER A 128 -25.72 60.37 12.74
CA SER A 128 -26.74 59.70 13.58
C SER A 128 -27.25 58.40 12.94
N LEU A 129 -27.42 58.37 11.62
CA LEU A 129 -27.81 57.18 10.89
C LEU A 129 -26.62 56.24 10.68
N ASN A 130 -25.44 56.79 10.36
CA ASN A 130 -24.21 56.01 10.19
C ASN A 130 -23.87 55.22 11.46
N ALA A 131 -23.99 55.82 12.64
CA ALA A 131 -23.74 55.13 13.91
C ALA A 131 -24.60 53.86 14.07
N ILE A 132 -25.81 53.85 13.51
CA ILE A 132 -26.71 52.69 13.53
C ILE A 132 -26.32 51.68 12.45
N THR A 133 -26.15 52.13 11.21
CA THR A 133 -25.87 51.22 10.07
C THR A 133 -24.50 50.57 10.13
N THR A 134 -23.52 51.23 10.76
CA THR A 134 -22.16 50.71 10.93
C THR A 134 -21.92 50.07 12.30
N ALA A 135 -22.91 50.13 13.19
CA ALA A 135 -22.76 49.78 14.61
C ALA A 135 -21.57 50.52 15.25
N GLY A 136 -21.40 51.81 14.94
CA GLY A 136 -20.23 52.59 15.35
C GLY A 136 -18.92 52.00 14.82
N GLU A 137 -18.90 51.65 13.53
CA GLU A 137 -17.77 51.02 12.83
C GLU A 137 -17.36 49.63 13.38
N SER A 138 -18.21 49.01 14.19
CA SER A 138 -17.97 47.71 14.83
C SER A 138 -18.67 46.56 14.09
N TRP A 139 -18.57 46.52 12.76
CA TRP A 139 -19.22 45.51 11.89
C TRP A 139 -18.93 44.06 12.29
N GLY A 140 -17.73 43.79 12.81
CA GLY A 140 -17.34 42.46 13.28
C GLY A 140 -18.18 41.96 14.47
N ASP A 141 -18.52 42.85 15.40
CA ASP A 141 -19.24 42.52 16.64
C ASP A 141 -20.73 42.21 16.39
N VAL A 142 -21.29 42.80 15.33
CA VAL A 142 -22.66 42.52 14.86
C VAL A 142 -22.73 41.38 13.83
N GLY A 143 -21.61 40.70 13.58
CA GLY A 143 -21.55 39.51 12.72
C GLY A 143 -21.53 39.81 11.21
N LEU A 144 -21.29 41.05 10.80
CA LEU A 144 -21.18 41.42 9.38
C LEU A 144 -19.81 41.07 8.79
N GLY A 145 -18.77 40.92 9.61
CA GLY A 145 -17.44 40.52 9.14
C GLY A 145 -16.86 41.55 8.17
N SER A 146 -16.71 41.19 6.89
CA SER A 146 -16.29 42.11 5.80
C SER A 146 -17.46 42.75 5.04
N GLY A 147 -18.69 42.44 5.40
CA GLY A 147 -19.88 43.05 4.81
C GLY A 147 -20.15 44.46 5.30
N GLU A 148 -21.20 45.05 4.76
CA GLU A 148 -21.69 46.37 5.11
C GLU A 148 -23.21 46.38 5.25
N SER A 149 -23.72 47.43 5.88
CA SER A 149 -25.14 47.72 5.95
C SER A 149 -25.35 49.21 5.67
N TYR A 150 -26.31 49.54 4.82
CA TYR A 150 -26.58 50.91 4.40
C TYR A 150 -28.07 51.12 4.10
N VAL A 151 -28.48 52.38 4.01
CA VAL A 151 -29.86 52.78 3.72
C VAL A 151 -29.94 53.43 2.35
N VAL A 152 -30.99 53.11 1.58
CA VAL A 152 -31.26 53.69 0.26
C VAL A 152 -32.68 54.24 0.25
N ALA A 153 -32.87 55.43 -0.34
CA ALA A 153 -34.18 56.04 -0.49
C ALA A 153 -34.90 55.59 -1.78
N SER A 154 -36.17 55.99 -1.92
CA SER A 154 -37.00 55.63 -3.08
C SER A 154 -36.57 56.26 -4.40
N ASP A 155 -35.74 57.30 -4.35
CA ASP A 155 -35.06 57.90 -5.50
C ASP A 155 -33.76 57.15 -5.87
N LEU A 156 -33.48 56.02 -5.21
CA LEU A 156 -32.29 55.18 -5.35
C LEU A 156 -31.00 55.83 -4.84
N LEU A 157 -31.07 56.98 -4.15
CA LEU A 157 -29.89 57.62 -3.58
C LEU A 157 -29.54 57.03 -2.22
N LEU A 158 -28.24 56.85 -2.00
CA LEU A 158 -27.67 56.40 -0.74
C LEU A 158 -27.98 57.40 0.39
N GLN A 159 -28.44 56.90 1.54
CA GLN A 159 -28.88 57.70 2.70
C GLN A 159 -27.94 57.58 3.91
N SER A 160 -27.01 56.64 3.88
CA SER A 160 -25.98 56.44 4.91
C SER A 160 -24.64 56.14 4.24
N GLU A 161 -23.53 56.40 4.91
CA GLU A 161 -22.22 56.16 4.31
C GLU A 161 -21.94 54.68 4.06
N SER A 162 -21.30 54.41 2.93
CA SER A 162 -20.74 53.11 2.58
C SER A 162 -19.59 52.78 3.52
N ARG A 163 -19.42 51.50 3.85
CA ARG A 163 -18.26 51.05 4.62
C ARG A 163 -16.94 51.36 3.91
N LEU A 164 -16.88 51.15 2.59
CA LEU A 164 -15.66 51.42 1.82
C LEU A 164 -15.31 52.90 1.83
N TRP A 165 -16.31 53.79 1.83
CA TRP A 165 -16.08 55.23 1.97
C TRP A 165 -15.42 55.56 3.32
N ILE A 166 -15.93 54.98 4.41
CA ILE A 166 -15.40 55.21 5.76
C ILE A 166 -13.97 54.65 5.91
N GLU A 167 -13.72 53.43 5.43
CA GLU A 167 -12.43 52.75 5.60
C GLU A 167 -11.34 53.26 4.63
N ASP A 168 -11.70 53.52 3.36
CA ASP A 168 -10.75 53.92 2.31
C ASP A 168 -11.44 54.72 1.20
N PRO A 169 -11.64 56.05 1.39
CA PRO A 169 -12.27 56.92 0.40
C PRO A 169 -11.57 56.89 -0.96
N ASN A 170 -10.24 56.77 -0.99
CA ASN A 170 -9.48 56.73 -2.25
C ASN A 170 -9.84 55.49 -3.06
N ARG A 171 -9.93 54.33 -2.40
CA ARG A 171 -10.36 53.09 -3.05
C ARG A 171 -11.82 53.13 -3.49
N TYR A 172 -12.69 53.82 -2.75
CA TYR A 172 -14.06 54.09 -3.19
C TYR A 172 -14.06 54.89 -4.50
N LEU A 173 -13.31 55.99 -4.54
CA LEU A 173 -13.20 56.86 -5.71
C LEU A 173 -12.62 56.08 -6.91
N ASP A 174 -11.63 55.21 -6.70
CA ASP A 174 -11.03 54.38 -7.75
C ASP A 174 -11.99 53.34 -8.34
N LYS A 175 -13.03 52.95 -7.60
CA LYS A 175 -14.14 52.12 -8.11
C LYS A 175 -15.28 52.93 -8.72
N THR A 176 -15.22 54.25 -8.63
CA THR A 176 -16.25 55.15 -9.18
C THR A 176 -15.86 55.52 -10.61
N ASP A 177 -16.48 54.85 -11.59
CA ASP A 177 -16.18 55.05 -13.01
C ASP A 177 -16.68 56.40 -13.55
N ASP A 178 -17.73 56.98 -12.94
CA ASP A 178 -18.33 58.25 -13.37
C ASP A 178 -17.49 59.45 -12.88
N PRO A 179 -16.87 60.23 -13.80
CA PRO A 179 -16.04 61.38 -13.44
C PRO A 179 -16.81 62.51 -12.76
N GLU A 180 -18.09 62.71 -13.09
CA GLU A 180 -18.91 63.76 -12.50
C GLU A 180 -19.23 63.40 -11.05
N LEU A 181 -19.72 62.17 -10.82
CA LEU A 181 -19.93 61.65 -9.48
C LEU A 181 -18.64 61.69 -8.65
N ARG A 182 -17.51 61.22 -9.20
CA ARG A 182 -16.21 61.27 -8.51
C ARG A 182 -15.85 62.68 -8.06
N SER A 183 -16.05 63.68 -8.93
CA SER A 183 -15.80 65.09 -8.59
C SER A 183 -16.71 65.59 -7.47
N LEU A 184 -17.99 65.22 -7.49
CA LEU A 184 -18.95 65.58 -6.44
C LEU A 184 -18.59 64.93 -5.11
N LEU A 185 -18.19 63.65 -5.11
CA LEU A 185 -17.72 62.94 -3.92
C LEU A 185 -16.49 63.61 -3.30
N GLU A 186 -15.53 64.04 -4.12
CA GLU A 186 -14.34 64.78 -3.67
C GLU A 186 -14.67 66.16 -3.10
N ILE A 187 -15.66 66.87 -3.68
CA ILE A 187 -16.09 68.20 -3.24
C ILE A 187 -16.85 68.13 -1.92
N PHE A 188 -17.82 67.23 -1.82
CA PHE A 188 -18.73 67.15 -0.67
C PHE A 188 -18.26 66.22 0.42
N GLY A 189 -17.31 65.33 0.12
CA GLY A 189 -16.72 64.43 1.11
C GLY A 189 -17.68 63.35 1.63
N SER A 190 -18.74 63.02 0.89
CA SER A 190 -19.65 61.94 1.26
C SER A 190 -20.42 61.38 0.04
N PRO A 191 -20.72 60.08 -0.02
CA PRO A 191 -21.55 59.48 -1.07
C PRO A 191 -23.05 59.64 -0.85
N VAL A 192 -23.46 60.12 0.32
CA VAL A 192 -24.86 60.28 0.70
C VAL A 192 -25.52 61.36 -0.15
N GLY A 193 -26.68 61.04 -0.72
CA GLY A 193 -27.40 61.91 -1.66
C GLY A 193 -26.75 62.04 -3.05
N LEU A 194 -25.65 61.30 -3.32
CA LEU A 194 -24.95 61.32 -4.61
C LEU A 194 -24.89 59.93 -5.26
N GLN A 195 -24.49 58.91 -4.50
CA GLN A 195 -24.36 57.55 -5.01
C GLN A 195 -25.73 56.96 -5.31
N THR A 196 -25.97 56.62 -6.58
CA THR A 196 -27.13 55.84 -6.99
C THR A 196 -26.91 54.35 -6.71
N VAL A 197 -27.90 53.69 -6.11
CA VAL A 197 -27.91 52.27 -5.78
C VAL A 197 -29.08 51.59 -6.48
N ASP A 198 -28.95 51.40 -7.79
CA ASP A 198 -29.95 50.71 -8.61
C ASP A 198 -29.65 49.20 -8.72
N THR A 199 -29.88 48.46 -7.64
CA THR A 199 -29.69 47.00 -7.58
C THR A 199 -31.02 46.26 -7.56
N GLU A 200 -31.01 44.99 -7.98
CA GLU A 200 -32.19 44.12 -7.89
C GLU A 200 -32.73 44.06 -6.45
N ALA A 201 -31.84 43.98 -5.47
CA ALA A 201 -32.19 43.97 -4.05
C ALA A 201 -32.93 45.25 -3.62
N VAL A 202 -32.50 46.42 -4.08
CA VAL A 202 -33.16 47.69 -3.76
C VAL A 202 -34.51 47.80 -4.47
N ARG A 203 -34.60 47.47 -5.76
CA ARG A 203 -35.86 47.52 -6.52
C ARG A 203 -36.95 46.63 -5.90
N GLU A 204 -36.62 45.38 -5.62
CA GLU A 204 -37.56 44.43 -5.00
C GLU A 204 -38.06 44.95 -3.65
N ALA A 205 -37.14 45.44 -2.80
CA ALA A 205 -37.50 45.97 -1.49
C ALA A 205 -38.34 47.25 -1.57
N LEU A 206 -38.07 48.14 -2.52
CA LEU A 206 -38.90 49.35 -2.74
C LEU A 206 -40.32 49.03 -3.23
N GLU A 207 -40.50 47.89 -3.91
CA GLU A 207 -41.83 47.34 -4.24
C GLU A 207 -42.52 46.64 -3.05
N GLY A 208 -41.88 46.64 -1.87
CA GLY A 208 -42.40 46.02 -0.65
C GLY A 208 -42.03 44.55 -0.50
N ARG A 209 -41.17 43.99 -1.37
CA ARG A 209 -40.75 42.59 -1.33
C ARG A 209 -39.31 42.48 -0.79
N PRO A 210 -39.06 41.87 0.37
CA PRO A 210 -37.69 41.68 0.85
C PRO A 210 -36.91 40.80 -0.14
N PHE A 211 -35.64 41.11 -0.36
CA PHE A 211 -34.75 40.33 -1.21
C PHE A 211 -33.71 39.61 -0.36
N GLN A 212 -33.41 38.36 -0.71
CA GLN A 212 -32.29 37.60 -0.16
C GLN A 212 -31.68 36.76 -1.28
N GLY A 213 -30.39 36.93 -1.54
CA GLY A 213 -29.72 36.16 -2.58
C GLY A 213 -28.38 36.75 -2.98
N SER A 214 -27.81 36.21 -4.06
CA SER A 214 -26.61 36.78 -4.66
C SER A 214 -26.99 37.79 -5.74
N THR A 215 -26.45 39.00 -5.65
CA THR A 215 -26.60 40.02 -6.69
C THR A 215 -25.31 40.84 -6.82
N ARG A 216 -25.35 41.95 -7.56
CA ARG A 216 -24.26 42.92 -7.58
C ARG A 216 -24.62 44.14 -6.73
N ASN A 217 -23.67 44.62 -5.94
CA ASN A 217 -23.83 45.88 -5.22
C ASN A 217 -23.63 47.09 -6.15
N TYR A 218 -23.74 48.31 -5.59
CA TYR A 218 -23.56 49.57 -6.32
C TYR A 218 -22.15 49.80 -6.87
N LEU A 219 -21.15 49.05 -6.38
CA LEU A 219 -19.78 49.03 -6.89
C LEU A 219 -19.54 47.93 -7.94
N GLY A 220 -20.60 47.21 -8.36
CA GLY A 220 -20.53 46.14 -9.36
C GLY A 220 -19.97 44.80 -8.85
N GLU A 221 -19.63 44.70 -7.56
CA GLU A 221 -19.09 43.49 -6.95
C GLU A 221 -20.18 42.47 -6.66
N LYS A 222 -19.87 41.18 -6.83
CA LYS A 222 -20.81 40.11 -6.48
C LYS A 222 -20.88 39.96 -4.97
N THR A 223 -22.06 40.09 -4.40
CA THR A 223 -22.30 40.01 -2.97
C THR A 223 -23.44 39.04 -2.65
N PHE A 224 -23.45 38.50 -1.43
CA PHE A 224 -24.68 38.01 -0.82
C PHE A 224 -25.39 39.20 -0.18
N THR A 225 -26.59 39.51 -0.66
CA THR A 225 -27.36 40.68 -0.24
C THR A 225 -28.67 40.25 0.40
N SER A 226 -29.02 40.92 1.49
CA SER A 226 -30.37 40.94 2.06
C SER A 226 -30.85 42.39 2.07
N SER A 227 -32.07 42.64 1.60
CA SER A 227 -32.69 43.96 1.67
C SER A 227 -34.11 43.89 2.21
N THR A 228 -34.51 44.91 2.95
CA THR A 228 -35.85 44.99 3.54
C THR A 228 -36.33 46.44 3.57
N PRO A 229 -37.57 46.72 3.16
CA PRO A 229 -38.14 48.06 3.29
C PRO A 229 -38.34 48.42 4.75
N ILE A 230 -37.98 49.64 5.12
CA ILE A 230 -38.29 50.23 6.42
C ILE A 230 -39.34 51.31 6.23
N SER A 231 -40.41 51.20 7.00
CA SER A 231 -41.50 52.18 7.02
C SER A 231 -41.26 53.21 8.11
N VAL A 232 -40.63 54.33 7.76
CA VAL A 232 -40.57 55.51 8.61
C VAL A 232 -41.62 56.51 8.09
N PRO A 233 -42.45 57.12 8.95
CA PRO A 233 -43.44 58.10 8.51
C PRO A 233 -42.82 59.18 7.62
N GLY A 234 -43.31 59.28 6.38
CA GLY A 234 -42.90 60.30 5.43
C GLY A 234 -41.65 59.98 4.58
N VAL A 235 -40.88 58.94 4.87
CA VAL A 235 -39.76 58.52 4.03
C VAL A 235 -39.84 57.05 3.67
N ARG A 236 -39.56 56.72 2.41
CA ARG A 236 -39.55 55.32 1.94
C ARG A 236 -38.10 54.88 1.78
N TRP A 237 -37.62 54.14 2.76
CA TRP A 237 -36.25 53.67 2.81
C TRP A 237 -36.17 52.15 2.72
N VAL A 238 -35.06 51.67 2.20
CA VAL A 238 -34.66 50.27 2.20
C VAL A 238 -33.36 50.16 2.94
N VAL A 239 -33.28 49.23 3.88
CA VAL A 239 -32.00 48.82 4.45
C VAL A 239 -31.48 47.65 3.65
N VAL A 240 -30.24 47.76 3.23
CA VAL A 240 -29.50 46.75 2.49
C VAL A 240 -28.33 46.33 3.35
N THR A 241 -28.13 45.03 3.46
CA THR A 241 -26.97 44.42 4.10
C THR A 241 -26.36 43.47 3.09
N ASP A 242 -25.09 43.66 2.77
CA ASP A 242 -24.41 42.78 1.83
C ASP A 242 -22.99 42.40 2.26
N VAL A 243 -22.53 41.24 1.81
CA VAL A 243 -21.19 40.70 2.08
C VAL A 243 -20.55 40.30 0.74
N PRO A 244 -19.32 40.73 0.44
CA PRO A 244 -18.60 40.28 -0.75
C PRO A 244 -18.52 38.75 -0.85
N LEU A 245 -18.90 38.20 -2.01
CA LEU A 245 -18.94 36.75 -2.21
C LEU A 245 -17.55 36.10 -2.09
N GLY A 246 -16.49 36.83 -2.49
CA GLY A 246 -15.11 36.38 -2.36
C GLY A 246 -14.71 36.13 -0.91
N ASP A 247 -15.10 37.03 -0.01
CA ASP A 247 -14.79 36.95 1.41
C ASP A 247 -15.65 35.89 2.10
N ALA A 248 -16.94 35.84 1.79
CA ALA A 248 -17.87 34.84 2.31
C ALA A 248 -17.42 33.41 1.97
N LEU A 249 -16.78 33.21 0.81
CA LEU A 249 -16.27 31.92 0.36
C LEU A 249 -14.79 31.67 0.72
N GLN A 250 -14.08 32.66 1.27
CA GLN A 250 -12.67 32.51 1.64
C GLN A 250 -12.44 31.34 2.63
N PRO A 251 -13.25 31.16 3.71
CA PRO A 251 -13.09 30.01 4.60
C PRO A 251 -13.27 28.67 3.89
N LEU A 252 -14.16 28.60 2.90
CA LEU A 252 -14.38 27.40 2.09
C LEU A 252 -13.16 27.11 1.21
N ASN A 253 -12.62 28.12 0.53
CA ASN A 253 -11.44 27.97 -0.31
C ASN A 253 -10.21 27.54 0.50
N ASP A 254 -10.01 28.10 1.69
CA ASP A 254 -8.95 27.70 2.62
C ASP A 254 -9.10 26.22 3.04
N TYR A 255 -10.33 25.79 3.30
CA TYR A 255 -10.61 24.39 3.63
C TYR A 255 -10.33 23.46 2.45
N LEU A 256 -10.78 23.82 1.24
CA LEU A 256 -10.52 23.06 0.02
C LEU A 256 -9.02 22.94 -0.27
N PHE A 257 -8.25 24.02 -0.10
CA PHE A 257 -6.81 24.00 -0.26
C PHE A 257 -6.12 23.09 0.76
N LYS A 258 -6.50 23.17 2.04
CA LYS A 258 -6.00 22.26 3.10
C LYS A 258 -6.35 20.80 2.79
N MET A 259 -7.57 20.50 2.33
CA MET A 259 -7.95 19.17 1.89
C MET A 259 -7.12 18.68 0.71
N ALA A 260 -6.83 19.54 -0.27
CA ALA A 260 -6.02 19.19 -1.42
C ALA A 260 -4.59 18.79 -1.01
N ILE A 261 -3.98 19.49 -0.04
CA ILE A 261 -2.67 19.12 0.52
C ILE A 261 -2.73 17.76 1.20
N VAL A 262 -3.75 17.50 2.02
CA VAL A 262 -3.92 16.19 2.68
C VAL A 262 -4.05 15.08 1.63
N LEU A 263 -4.87 15.30 0.59
CA LEU A 263 -5.03 14.32 -0.50
C LEU A 263 -3.72 14.08 -1.25
N LEU A 264 -2.96 15.15 -1.53
CA LEU A 264 -1.65 15.10 -2.16
C LEU A 264 -0.62 14.32 -1.33
N LEU A 265 -0.76 14.27 -0.01
CA LEU A 265 0.14 13.50 0.86
C LEU A 265 -0.34 12.06 1.08
N VAL A 266 -1.65 11.86 1.25
CA VAL A 266 -2.23 10.54 1.54
C VAL A 266 -2.18 9.62 0.33
N LEU A 267 -2.48 10.10 -0.88
CA LEU A 267 -2.47 9.24 -2.07
C LEU A 267 -1.07 8.67 -2.37
N PRO A 268 0.01 9.47 -2.48
CA PRO A 268 1.35 8.94 -2.73
C PRO A 268 1.88 8.11 -1.57
N SER A 269 1.60 8.48 -0.32
CA SER A 269 2.04 7.69 0.83
C SER A 269 1.36 6.32 0.85
N SER A 270 0.05 6.24 0.58
CA SER A 270 -0.65 4.96 0.46
C SER A 270 -0.11 4.11 -0.69
N ALA A 271 0.18 4.71 -1.85
CA ALA A 271 0.80 4.02 -2.98
C ALA A 271 2.21 3.53 -2.65
N LEU A 272 3.01 4.32 -1.94
CA LEU A 272 4.36 3.97 -1.50
C LEU A 272 4.34 2.81 -0.50
N VAL A 273 3.45 2.86 0.49
CA VAL A 273 3.25 1.77 1.47
C VAL A 273 2.76 0.51 0.77
N GLY A 274 1.80 0.64 -0.14
CA GLY A 274 1.30 -0.48 -0.95
C GLY A 274 2.40 -1.12 -1.79
N PHE A 275 3.20 -0.31 -2.49
CA PHE A 275 4.35 -0.78 -3.27
C PHE A 275 5.41 -1.45 -2.39
N TRP A 276 5.72 -0.87 -1.23
CA TRP A 276 6.67 -1.44 -0.28
C TRP A 276 6.21 -2.79 0.27
N LEU A 277 4.94 -2.89 0.67
CA LEU A 277 4.36 -4.13 1.20
C LEU A 277 4.28 -5.21 0.12
N ALA A 278 3.86 -4.85 -1.09
CA ALA A 278 3.85 -5.76 -2.23
C ALA A 278 5.24 -6.31 -2.51
N LYS A 279 6.27 -5.45 -2.57
CA LYS A 279 7.66 -5.87 -2.76
C LYS A 279 8.18 -6.75 -1.61
N ARG A 280 7.79 -6.46 -0.37
CA ARG A 280 8.18 -7.25 0.82
C ARG A 280 7.58 -8.65 0.80
N LEU A 281 6.31 -8.80 0.41
CA LEU A 281 5.61 -10.09 0.37
C LEU A 281 5.98 -10.94 -0.86
N THR A 282 6.21 -10.32 -2.01
CA THR A 282 6.46 -11.05 -3.26
C THR A 282 7.92 -11.44 -3.49
N ARG A 283 8.88 -10.67 -2.95
CA ARG A 283 10.32 -10.95 -3.09
C ARG A 283 10.77 -12.35 -2.63
N PRO A 284 10.29 -12.91 -1.49
CA PRO A 284 10.71 -14.25 -1.05
C PRO A 284 10.12 -15.41 -1.88
N ILE A 285 9.10 -15.16 -2.72
CA ILE A 285 8.43 -16.22 -3.50
C ILE A 285 9.34 -16.76 -4.59
N ALA A 286 10.04 -15.90 -5.35
CA ALA A 286 10.84 -16.34 -6.49
C ALA A 286 11.96 -17.34 -6.10
N PRO A 287 12.80 -17.08 -5.08
CA PRO A 287 13.81 -18.05 -4.65
C PRO A 287 13.23 -19.35 -4.11
N ALA A 288 12.07 -19.31 -3.45
CA ALA A 288 11.40 -20.50 -2.94
C ALA A 288 10.90 -21.40 -4.08
N VAL A 289 10.34 -20.80 -5.14
CA VAL A 289 9.92 -21.52 -6.35
C VAL A 289 11.11 -22.11 -7.09
N GLU A 290 12.20 -21.34 -7.24
CA GLU A 290 13.42 -21.80 -7.90
C GLU A 290 14.03 -23.00 -7.16
N ALA A 291 14.10 -22.96 -5.83
CA ALA A 291 14.60 -24.08 -5.04
C ALA A 291 13.67 -25.30 -5.08
N ALA A 292 12.35 -25.12 -5.12
CA ALA A 292 11.41 -26.22 -5.30
C ALA A 292 11.62 -26.92 -6.65
N LEU A 293 11.83 -26.14 -7.72
CA LEU A 293 12.16 -26.66 -9.05
C LEU A 293 13.50 -27.39 -9.06
N ALA A 294 14.52 -26.84 -8.40
CA ALA A 294 15.83 -27.47 -8.25
C ALA A 294 15.72 -28.87 -7.61
N VAL A 295 14.98 -28.99 -6.50
CA VAL A 295 14.75 -30.30 -5.84
C VAL A 295 14.00 -31.26 -6.75
N SER A 296 12.95 -30.79 -7.44
CA SER A 296 12.20 -31.60 -8.40
C SER A 296 13.06 -32.08 -9.58
N ASN A 297 14.08 -31.30 -9.97
CA ASN A 297 14.97 -31.62 -11.08
C ASN A 297 16.17 -32.50 -10.67
N GLY A 298 16.24 -32.94 -9.42
CA GLY A 298 17.30 -33.84 -8.95
C GLY A 298 18.37 -33.16 -8.07
N GLU A 299 18.33 -31.85 -7.87
CA GLU A 299 19.31 -31.19 -6.99
C GLU A 299 18.99 -31.46 -5.52
N ARG A 300 19.93 -32.09 -4.80
CA ARG A 300 19.76 -32.46 -3.39
C ARG A 300 20.22 -31.38 -2.40
N GLN A 301 20.96 -30.40 -2.89
CA GLN A 301 21.47 -29.27 -2.10
C GLN A 301 21.10 -27.93 -2.76
N PRO A 302 19.80 -27.62 -2.87
CA PRO A 302 19.35 -26.37 -3.48
C PRO A 302 19.86 -25.16 -2.67
N GLN A 303 20.44 -24.17 -3.36
CA GLN A 303 20.90 -22.94 -2.72
C GLN A 303 19.70 -22.01 -2.46
N LEU A 304 19.32 -21.90 -1.19
CA LEU A 304 18.22 -21.05 -0.74
C LEU A 304 18.77 -19.86 0.07
N PRO A 305 18.47 -18.61 -0.33
CA PRO A 305 18.76 -17.44 0.50
C PRO A 305 18.04 -17.56 1.86
N ALA A 306 18.57 -16.91 2.89
CA ALA A 306 17.89 -16.86 4.19
C ALA A 306 16.57 -16.07 4.06
N LEU A 307 15.45 -16.79 3.94
CA LEU A 307 14.09 -16.25 3.76
C LEU A 307 13.48 -15.67 5.05
N GLY A 308 14.27 -15.47 6.11
CA GLY A 308 13.82 -14.93 7.39
C GLY A 308 13.25 -15.98 8.36
N ASN A 309 12.56 -15.50 9.40
CA ASN A 309 11.98 -16.32 10.47
C ASN A 309 10.45 -16.39 10.42
N ASP A 310 9.85 -16.03 9.28
CA ASP A 310 8.41 -16.10 9.03
C ASP A 310 8.02 -17.43 8.35
N GLU A 311 6.77 -17.51 7.87
CA GLU A 311 6.22 -18.66 7.15
C GLU A 311 7.00 -19.00 5.88
N PHE A 312 7.60 -18.01 5.20
CA PHE A 312 8.44 -18.25 4.01
C PHE A 312 9.79 -18.85 4.39
N GLY A 313 10.37 -18.37 5.50
CA GLY A 313 11.53 -19.00 6.13
C GLY A 313 11.29 -20.46 6.49
N ASP A 314 10.11 -20.77 7.04
CA ASP A 314 9.75 -22.15 7.41
C ASP A 314 9.58 -23.06 6.20
N LEU A 315 8.94 -22.55 5.14
CA LEU A 315 8.84 -23.26 3.86
C LEU A 315 10.22 -23.62 3.31
N GLY A 316 11.16 -22.67 3.27
CA GLY A 316 12.53 -22.89 2.80
C GLY A 316 13.26 -23.97 3.60
N ARG A 317 13.15 -23.94 4.94
CA ARG A 317 13.76 -24.97 5.82
C ARG A 317 13.18 -26.35 5.58
N ARG A 318 11.86 -26.46 5.38
CA ARG A 318 11.19 -27.74 5.08
C ARG A 318 11.64 -28.31 3.74
N LEU A 319 11.84 -27.45 2.75
CA LEU A 319 12.28 -27.84 1.41
C LEU A 319 13.72 -28.37 1.43
N ILE A 320 14.63 -27.71 2.16
CA ILE A 320 15.99 -28.20 2.41
C ILE A 320 15.96 -29.55 3.15
N LYS A 321 15.11 -29.69 4.18
CA LYS A 321 14.97 -30.94 4.92
C LYS A 321 14.51 -32.08 4.01
N MET A 322 13.56 -31.83 3.11
CA MET A 322 13.10 -32.81 2.13
C MET A 322 14.21 -33.21 1.15
N ALA A 323 14.94 -32.25 0.59
CA ALA A 323 16.05 -32.52 -0.32
C ALA A 323 17.13 -33.41 0.31
N LYS A 324 17.45 -33.14 1.59
CA LYS A 324 18.39 -33.94 2.39
C LYS A 324 17.87 -35.33 2.74
N GLU A 325 16.57 -35.48 2.96
CA GLU A 325 15.97 -36.80 3.20
C GLU A 325 15.98 -37.66 1.93
N LEU A 326 15.71 -37.06 0.76
CA LEU A 326 15.82 -37.73 -0.54
C LEU A 326 17.26 -38.19 -0.81
N GLU A 327 18.25 -37.34 -0.55
CA GLU A 327 19.68 -37.70 -0.65
C GLU A 327 19.99 -38.91 0.24
N ARG A 328 19.49 -38.91 1.48
CA ARG A 328 19.66 -40.02 2.41
C ARG A 328 19.02 -41.32 1.92
N GLN A 329 17.81 -41.26 1.39
CA GLN A 329 17.13 -42.44 0.86
C GLN A 329 17.87 -43.01 -0.34
N GLU A 330 18.33 -42.19 -1.28
CA GLU A 330 19.15 -42.66 -2.42
C GLU A 330 20.45 -43.32 -1.94
N THR A 331 21.16 -42.72 -0.99
CA THR A 331 22.38 -43.33 -0.43
C THR A 331 22.10 -44.64 0.29
N ALA A 332 21.04 -44.71 1.10
CA ALA A 332 20.68 -45.92 1.83
C ALA A 332 20.27 -47.05 0.87
N LEU A 333 19.53 -46.71 -0.20
CA LEU A 333 19.16 -47.67 -1.22
C LEU A 333 20.39 -48.19 -1.98
N ALA A 334 21.33 -47.31 -2.34
CA ALA A 334 22.59 -47.70 -2.99
C ALA A 334 23.42 -48.64 -2.12
N ASP A 335 23.52 -48.36 -0.81
CA ASP A 335 24.21 -49.21 0.15
C ASP A 335 23.51 -50.59 0.31
N GLU A 336 22.18 -50.62 0.32
CA GLU A 336 21.39 -51.86 0.40
C GLU A 336 21.55 -52.72 -0.86
N TYR A 337 21.58 -52.11 -2.04
CA TYR A 337 21.86 -52.80 -3.30
C TYR A 337 23.24 -53.44 -3.31
N GLU A 338 24.28 -52.72 -2.90
CA GLU A 338 25.65 -53.23 -2.88
C GLU A 338 25.81 -54.38 -1.88
N ASN A 339 25.21 -54.26 -0.69
CA ASN A 339 25.24 -55.33 0.30
C ASN A 339 24.53 -56.60 -0.20
N THR A 340 23.37 -56.44 -0.83
CA THR A 340 22.62 -57.56 -1.43
C THR A 340 23.44 -58.27 -2.52
N ARG A 341 24.13 -57.50 -3.37
CA ARG A 341 25.02 -58.03 -4.41
C ARG A 341 26.16 -58.86 -3.81
N GLN A 342 26.83 -58.34 -2.78
CA GLN A 342 27.95 -59.04 -2.12
C GLN A 342 27.49 -60.36 -1.49
N LEU A 343 26.30 -60.39 -0.87
CA LEU A 343 25.73 -61.62 -0.31
C LEU A 343 25.39 -62.66 -1.39
N MET A 344 24.89 -62.24 -2.56
CA MET A 344 24.63 -63.16 -3.67
C MET A 344 25.93 -63.77 -4.22
N LEU A 345 26.97 -62.96 -4.40
CA LEU A 345 28.28 -63.41 -4.92
C LEU A 345 29.02 -64.36 -3.96
N ALA A 346 28.71 -64.33 -2.65
CA ALA A 346 29.30 -65.27 -1.70
C ALA A 346 28.81 -66.72 -1.92
N VAL A 347 27.60 -66.90 -2.45
CA VAL A 347 26.93 -68.21 -2.57
C VAL A 347 26.90 -68.72 -4.01
N LEU A 348 26.91 -67.82 -4.99
CA LEU A 348 26.75 -68.14 -6.40
C LEU A 348 27.99 -67.77 -7.23
N PRO A 349 28.30 -68.51 -8.30
CA PRO A 349 29.31 -68.13 -9.27
C PRO A 349 29.08 -66.71 -9.82
N THR A 350 30.17 -65.95 -10.00
CA THR A 350 30.14 -64.54 -10.42
C THR A 350 29.47 -64.30 -11.77
N HIS A 351 29.45 -65.30 -12.66
CA HIS A 351 28.82 -65.21 -13.98
C HIS A 351 27.30 -65.36 -13.94
N LEU A 352 26.72 -65.87 -12.84
CA LEU A 352 25.28 -66.00 -12.67
C LEU A 352 24.64 -64.74 -12.06
N VAL A 353 25.43 -63.78 -11.58
CA VAL A 353 24.93 -62.51 -11.02
C VAL A 353 25.27 -61.38 -11.98
N THR A 354 24.25 -60.77 -12.58
CA THR A 354 24.44 -59.70 -13.56
C THR A 354 24.90 -58.38 -12.91
N ALA A 355 25.27 -57.40 -13.73
CA ALA A 355 25.61 -56.05 -13.26
C ALA A 355 24.46 -55.40 -12.47
N ASP A 356 23.21 -55.80 -12.72
CA ASP A 356 22.02 -55.25 -12.06
C ASP A 356 21.59 -56.07 -10.82
N GLY A 357 22.37 -57.08 -10.42
CA GLY A 357 22.07 -57.93 -9.25
C GLY A 357 20.96 -58.95 -9.49
N GLU A 358 20.58 -59.18 -10.75
CA GLU A 358 19.64 -60.22 -11.14
C GLU A 358 20.37 -61.53 -11.49
N LEU A 359 19.71 -62.66 -11.23
CA LEU A 359 20.17 -63.98 -11.62
C LEU A 359 20.07 -64.15 -13.14
N SER A 360 21.20 -64.38 -13.81
CA SER A 360 21.23 -64.74 -15.22
C SER A 360 20.70 -66.17 -15.40
N ASP A 361 19.62 -66.30 -16.16
CA ASP A 361 18.96 -67.53 -16.65
C ASP A 361 19.16 -68.80 -15.80
N THR A 362 18.21 -69.06 -14.88
CA THR A 362 18.14 -70.28 -14.02
C THR A 362 17.97 -71.61 -14.81
N ALA A 363 18.07 -71.58 -16.13
CA ALA A 363 17.85 -72.72 -17.00
C ALA A 363 19.05 -73.67 -16.98
N ALA A 364 18.79 -74.95 -16.77
CA ALA A 364 19.83 -75.96 -16.75
C ALA A 364 20.57 -76.02 -18.10
N THR A 365 21.81 -75.54 -18.14
CA THR A 365 22.69 -75.73 -19.29
C THR A 365 23.21 -77.15 -19.28
N SER A 366 23.06 -77.85 -20.41
CA SER A 366 23.59 -79.19 -20.61
C SER A 366 24.68 -79.14 -21.66
N ASP A 367 25.91 -78.97 -21.19
CA ASP A 367 27.09 -78.98 -22.04
C ASP A 367 28.09 -80.05 -21.60
N THR A 368 29.03 -80.33 -22.50
CA THR A 368 30.11 -81.27 -22.22
C THR A 368 31.11 -80.56 -21.32
N ALA A 369 31.31 -81.07 -20.11
CA ALA A 369 32.15 -80.48 -19.10
C ALA A 369 32.91 -81.58 -18.34
N THR A 370 34.00 -81.21 -17.69
CA THR A 370 34.81 -82.12 -16.88
C THR A 370 34.53 -81.88 -15.41
N VAL A 371 34.03 -82.91 -14.74
CA VAL A 371 33.77 -82.87 -13.30
C VAL A 371 35.02 -83.34 -12.57
N VAL A 372 35.46 -82.55 -11.59
CA VAL A 372 36.56 -82.90 -10.68
C VAL A 372 35.97 -83.19 -9.31
N ALA A 373 36.04 -84.44 -8.89
CA ALA A 373 35.69 -84.87 -7.55
C ALA A 373 36.98 -85.08 -6.75
N VAL A 374 37.12 -84.36 -5.64
CA VAL A 374 38.27 -84.46 -4.75
C VAL A 374 37.76 -84.80 -3.36
N SER A 375 38.36 -85.78 -2.71
CA SER A 375 38.22 -85.99 -1.28
C SER A 375 39.59 -86.04 -0.63
N VAL A 376 39.74 -85.33 0.47
CA VAL A 376 40.96 -85.27 1.26
C VAL A 376 40.64 -85.89 2.60
N ASP A 377 41.42 -86.90 2.98
CA ASP A 377 41.33 -87.55 4.29
C ASP A 377 42.66 -87.41 5.04
N LEU A 378 42.66 -87.70 6.33
CA LEU A 378 43.88 -87.77 7.15
C LEU A 378 44.27 -89.22 7.36
N ASP A 379 45.56 -89.54 7.20
CA ASP A 379 46.04 -90.88 7.54
C ASP A 379 45.94 -91.12 9.05
N ARG A 380 45.84 -92.40 9.45
CA ARG A 380 45.57 -92.80 10.84
C ARG A 380 46.65 -92.37 11.82
N GLU A 381 47.88 -92.14 11.36
CA GLU A 381 49.00 -91.65 12.18
C GLU A 381 48.91 -90.14 12.49
N SER A 382 48.12 -89.38 11.73
CA SER A 382 47.91 -87.93 11.92
C SER A 382 46.64 -87.58 12.72
N LEU A 383 45.93 -88.59 13.23
CA LEU A 383 44.71 -88.44 14.05
C LEU A 383 44.98 -88.05 15.53
N ASP A 384 46.26 -87.92 15.93
CA ASP A 384 46.65 -87.49 17.28
C ASP A 384 46.77 -85.95 17.42
N ALA A 385 46.48 -85.18 16.36
CA ALA A 385 46.47 -83.72 16.35
C ALA A 385 45.26 -83.10 17.09
N ASP A 386 45.34 -81.83 17.51
CA ASP A 386 44.24 -81.14 18.18
C ASP A 386 43.06 -80.89 17.24
N ASP A 387 41.82 -81.01 17.74
CA ASP A 387 40.60 -80.82 16.93
C ASP A 387 40.59 -79.44 16.24
N ASN A 388 41.14 -78.40 16.86
CA ASN A 388 41.19 -77.06 16.27
C ASN A 388 42.27 -76.95 15.17
N GLU A 389 43.39 -77.65 15.32
CA GLU A 389 44.43 -77.75 14.29
C GLU A 389 43.89 -78.48 13.05
N ILE A 390 43.12 -79.55 13.24
CA ILE A 390 42.47 -80.30 12.16
C ILE A 390 41.47 -79.39 11.40
N VAL A 391 40.65 -78.64 12.12
CA VAL A 391 39.68 -77.71 11.50
C VAL A 391 40.38 -76.60 10.73
N GLU A 392 41.43 -75.99 11.27
CA GLU A 392 42.21 -74.97 10.57
C GLU A 392 42.94 -75.52 9.34
N ALA A 393 43.40 -76.78 9.41
CA ALA A 393 44.04 -77.47 8.31
C ALA A 393 43.07 -77.73 7.16
N PHE A 394 41.91 -78.33 7.43
CA PHE A 394 40.87 -78.54 6.41
C PHE A 394 40.32 -77.21 5.88
N ALA A 395 40.20 -76.17 6.70
CA ALA A 395 39.83 -74.83 6.23
C ALA A 395 40.90 -74.20 5.32
N SER A 396 42.18 -74.55 5.51
CA SER A 396 43.27 -74.11 4.63
C SER A 396 43.29 -74.90 3.32
N VAL A 397 43.06 -76.22 3.39
CA VAL A 397 42.87 -77.08 2.21
C VAL A 397 41.68 -76.61 1.36
N ALA A 398 40.55 -76.28 2.00
CA ALA A 398 39.39 -75.73 1.31
C ALA A 398 39.73 -74.39 0.61
N ARG A 399 40.49 -73.50 1.26
CA ARG A 399 40.96 -72.25 0.65
C ARG A 399 41.87 -72.50 -0.55
N PHE A 400 42.82 -73.43 -0.46
CA PHE A 400 43.66 -73.81 -1.62
C PHE A 400 42.81 -74.32 -2.77
N ALA A 401 41.84 -75.17 -2.49
CA ALA A 401 40.93 -75.69 -3.51
C ALA A 401 40.10 -74.58 -4.16
N GLU A 402 39.60 -73.60 -3.39
CA GLU A 402 38.83 -72.47 -3.93
C GLU A 402 39.70 -71.50 -4.73
N ASP A 403 40.87 -71.11 -4.21
CA ASP A 403 41.81 -70.20 -4.89
C ASP A 403 42.33 -70.80 -6.21
N LEU A 404 42.69 -72.10 -6.20
CA LEU A 404 43.14 -72.81 -7.40
C LEU A 404 41.98 -73.00 -8.39
N ALA A 405 40.76 -73.26 -7.91
CA ALA A 405 39.60 -73.36 -8.78
C ALA A 405 39.34 -72.03 -9.50
N GLU A 406 39.43 -70.89 -8.81
CA GLU A 406 39.29 -69.57 -9.43
C GLU A 406 40.44 -69.29 -10.43
N GLN A 407 41.69 -69.60 -10.06
CA GLN A 407 42.85 -69.43 -10.94
C GLN A 407 42.71 -70.23 -12.24
N HIS A 408 42.15 -71.44 -12.16
CA HIS A 408 41.94 -72.32 -13.31
C HIS A 408 40.54 -72.20 -13.94
N SER A 409 39.73 -71.21 -13.53
CA SER A 409 38.39 -70.95 -14.06
C SER A 409 37.39 -72.10 -13.93
N LEU A 410 37.47 -72.86 -12.82
CA LEU A 410 36.50 -73.88 -12.45
C LEU A 410 35.34 -73.25 -11.65
N ASP A 411 34.13 -73.73 -11.90
CA ASP A 411 32.98 -73.37 -11.09
C ASP A 411 32.87 -74.27 -9.86
N ARG A 412 32.67 -73.63 -8.71
CA ARG A 412 32.42 -74.28 -7.44
C ARG A 412 31.01 -74.87 -7.42
N ILE A 413 30.90 -76.20 -7.46
CA ILE A 413 29.62 -76.90 -7.29
C ILE A 413 29.36 -77.21 -5.83
N ARG A 414 30.33 -77.80 -5.15
CA ARG A 414 30.23 -78.12 -3.73
C ARG A 414 31.59 -78.09 -3.07
N VAL A 415 31.70 -77.36 -1.99
CA VAL A 415 32.87 -77.36 -1.11
C VAL A 415 32.38 -77.73 0.28
N ALA A 416 32.87 -78.86 0.77
CA ALA A 416 32.75 -79.31 2.16
C ALA A 416 34.17 -79.37 2.76
N ALA A 417 34.28 -79.61 4.07
CA ALA A 417 35.57 -79.60 4.75
C ALA A 417 36.57 -80.60 4.13
N ASP A 418 36.11 -81.81 3.80
CA ASP A 418 36.90 -82.95 3.34
C ASP A 418 36.62 -83.31 1.86
N ARG A 419 35.63 -82.68 1.23
CA ARG A 419 35.13 -83.06 -0.10
C ARG A 419 34.83 -81.86 -0.96
N PHE A 420 35.41 -81.89 -2.15
CA PHE A 420 35.28 -80.83 -3.13
C PHE A 420 34.74 -81.39 -4.45
N LEU A 421 33.84 -80.63 -5.06
CA LEU A 421 33.28 -80.92 -6.36
C LEU A 421 33.33 -79.64 -7.19
N PHE A 422 34.12 -79.68 -8.24
CA PHE A 422 34.30 -78.58 -9.17
C PHE A 422 33.90 -79.00 -10.58
N LEU A 423 33.58 -78.00 -11.40
CA LEU A 423 33.22 -78.19 -12.79
C LEU A 423 34.09 -77.30 -13.67
N ALA A 424 34.78 -77.90 -14.63
CA ALA A 424 35.53 -77.20 -15.66
C ALA A 424 34.78 -77.25 -16.99
N GLY A 425 34.91 -76.20 -17.81
CA GLY A 425 34.28 -76.11 -19.13
C GLY A 425 32.88 -75.48 -19.13
N SER A 426 32.29 -75.17 -17.96
CA SER A 426 31.01 -74.44 -17.87
C SER A 426 31.09 -72.97 -18.31
N ARG A 427 32.30 -72.41 -18.41
CA ARG A 427 32.57 -71.00 -18.71
C ARG A 427 33.18 -70.77 -20.11
N GLN A 428 33.46 -71.84 -20.85
CA GLN A 428 34.23 -71.82 -22.09
C GLN A 428 33.61 -72.77 -23.12
N ASP A 429 33.81 -72.53 -24.42
CA ASP A 429 33.42 -73.45 -25.49
C ASP A 429 34.40 -74.67 -25.58
N SER A 430 34.71 -75.29 -24.44
CA SER A 430 35.59 -76.46 -24.32
C SER A 430 35.05 -77.41 -23.25
N ASP A 431 35.50 -78.66 -23.26
CA ASP A 431 35.12 -79.64 -22.24
C ASP A 431 35.85 -79.44 -20.89
N GLY A 432 36.74 -78.44 -20.81
CA GLY A 432 37.50 -78.07 -19.62
C GLY A 432 38.45 -79.15 -19.10
N SER A 433 38.75 -80.21 -19.87
CA SER A 433 39.53 -81.34 -19.35
C SER A 433 40.96 -80.96 -18.96
N ASP A 434 41.58 -80.05 -19.71
CA ASP A 434 42.94 -79.57 -19.45
C ASP A 434 43.01 -78.69 -18.19
N ASP A 435 42.07 -77.75 -18.02
CA ASP A 435 41.98 -76.91 -16.82
C ASP A 435 41.63 -77.75 -15.58
N ALA A 436 40.76 -78.75 -15.72
CA ALA A 436 40.45 -79.71 -14.68
C ALA A 436 41.67 -80.52 -14.22
N LEU A 437 42.50 -80.99 -15.15
CA LEU A 437 43.71 -81.75 -14.85
C LEU A 437 44.82 -80.88 -14.23
N LYS A 438 45.00 -79.65 -14.71
CA LYS A 438 45.91 -78.67 -14.10
C LYS A 438 45.49 -78.36 -12.67
N PHE A 439 44.20 -78.09 -12.46
CA PHE A 439 43.62 -77.87 -11.14
C PHE A 439 43.84 -79.08 -10.22
N ALA A 440 43.49 -80.29 -10.67
CA ALA A 440 43.67 -81.51 -9.90
C ALA A 440 45.13 -81.74 -9.51
N SER A 441 46.05 -81.59 -10.47
CA SER A 441 47.50 -81.73 -10.22
C SER A 441 48.04 -80.68 -9.25
N ALA A 442 47.64 -79.42 -9.43
CA ALA A 442 48.05 -78.33 -8.53
C ALA A 442 47.51 -78.54 -7.12
N LEU A 443 46.24 -78.95 -6.99
CA LEU A 443 45.60 -79.16 -5.70
C LEU A 443 46.23 -80.33 -4.96
N THR A 444 46.39 -81.50 -5.60
CA THR A 444 47.06 -82.66 -4.98
C THR A 444 48.44 -82.27 -4.47
N ARG A 445 49.24 -81.58 -5.30
CA ARG A 445 50.57 -81.11 -4.90
C ARG A 445 50.52 -80.11 -3.74
N SER A 446 49.61 -79.14 -3.77
CA SER A 446 49.49 -78.15 -2.69
C SER A 446 49.02 -78.78 -1.37
N VAL A 447 48.16 -79.80 -1.42
CA VAL A 447 47.72 -80.55 -0.24
C VAL A 447 48.88 -81.39 0.31
N THR A 448 49.64 -82.10 -0.53
CA THR A 448 50.85 -82.83 -0.10
C THR A 448 51.88 -81.88 0.52
N ASP A 449 52.24 -80.79 -0.18
CA ASP A 449 53.25 -79.82 0.28
C ASP A 449 52.82 -79.19 1.63
N PHE A 450 51.52 -78.90 1.79
CA PHE A 450 50.95 -78.40 3.03
C PHE A 450 51.02 -79.45 4.14
N GLY A 451 50.68 -80.71 3.83
CA GLY A 451 50.77 -81.83 4.77
C GLY A 451 52.17 -82.02 5.32
N VAL A 452 53.17 -82.06 4.44
CA VAL A 452 54.60 -82.18 4.81
C VAL A 452 55.05 -81.00 5.69
N THR A 453 54.58 -79.79 5.40
CA THR A 453 54.98 -78.59 6.16
C THR A 453 54.39 -78.56 7.57
N ASN A 454 53.22 -79.17 7.76
CA ASN A 454 52.47 -79.12 9.02
C ASN A 454 52.43 -80.47 9.75
N ASP A 455 53.29 -81.43 9.38
CA ASP A 455 53.40 -82.77 9.97
C ASP A 455 52.06 -83.54 9.98
N MET A 456 51.23 -83.32 8.95
CA MET A 456 49.94 -83.99 8.74
C MET A 456 49.97 -84.75 7.42
N ALA A 457 49.79 -86.07 7.47
CA ALA A 457 49.69 -86.91 6.29
C ALA A 457 48.26 -86.83 5.74
N PHE A 458 48.07 -86.04 4.68
CA PHE A 458 46.82 -86.00 3.94
C PHE A 458 46.82 -87.05 2.83
N VAL A 459 45.72 -87.80 2.74
CA VAL A 459 45.46 -88.71 1.63
C VAL A 459 44.50 -88.01 0.67
N THR A 460 44.97 -87.75 -0.55
CA THR A 460 44.16 -87.05 -1.56
C THR A 460 43.65 -88.01 -2.61
N HIS A 461 42.33 -88.10 -2.73
CA HIS A 461 41.64 -88.90 -3.72
C HIS A 461 41.01 -88.02 -4.79
N VAL A 462 41.39 -88.23 -6.04
CA VAL A 462 40.92 -87.39 -7.16
C VAL A 462 40.35 -88.25 -8.28
N GLY A 463 39.12 -87.93 -8.68
CA GLY A 463 38.46 -88.55 -9.83
C GLY A 463 37.96 -87.51 -10.82
N LEU A 464 38.24 -87.71 -12.11
CA LEU A 464 37.75 -86.86 -13.18
C LEU A 464 36.96 -87.64 -14.23
N SER A 465 35.82 -87.07 -14.62
CA SER A 465 34.99 -87.61 -15.70
C SER A 465 34.46 -86.48 -16.56
N THR A 466 34.58 -86.66 -17.87
CA THR A 466 34.16 -85.68 -18.88
C THR A 466 32.90 -86.18 -19.57
N GLY A 467 31.94 -85.29 -19.78
CA GLY A 467 30.73 -85.62 -20.53
C GLY A 467 29.64 -84.59 -20.33
N LYS A 468 28.43 -84.91 -20.79
CA LYS A 468 27.29 -84.00 -20.61
C LYS A 468 26.89 -83.89 -19.14
N VAL A 469 26.97 -82.68 -18.61
CA VAL A 469 26.56 -82.32 -17.24
C VAL A 469 25.44 -81.30 -17.34
N ALA A 470 24.38 -81.46 -16.55
CA ALA A 470 23.36 -80.44 -16.35
C ALA A 470 23.72 -79.64 -15.10
N THR A 471 23.86 -78.32 -15.22
CA THR A 471 24.08 -77.42 -14.08
C THR A 471 22.82 -76.62 -13.77
N GLY A 472 22.73 -75.98 -12.61
CA GLY A 472 21.60 -75.09 -12.31
C GLY A 472 21.56 -74.64 -10.86
N VAL A 473 20.78 -73.60 -10.59
CA VAL A 473 20.56 -73.07 -9.24
C VAL A 473 19.27 -73.67 -8.68
N LEU A 474 19.36 -74.37 -7.54
CA LEU A 474 18.18 -74.77 -6.78
C LEU A 474 17.78 -73.65 -5.82
N GLU A 475 16.50 -73.28 -5.83
CA GLU A 475 15.93 -72.29 -4.93
C GLU A 475 14.90 -72.95 -4.00
N ARG A 476 15.36 -73.49 -2.85
CA ARG A 476 14.49 -73.92 -1.76
C ARG A 476 15.20 -73.71 -0.42
N GLY A 477 14.94 -72.57 0.22
CA GLY A 477 15.46 -72.21 1.55
C GLY A 477 16.94 -71.78 1.57
N SER A 478 17.73 -72.18 0.58
CA SER A 478 19.07 -71.66 0.28
C SER A 478 19.28 -71.68 -1.24
N LEU A 479 20.08 -70.73 -1.75
CA LEU A 479 20.58 -70.76 -3.12
C LEU A 479 21.74 -71.77 -3.18
N THR A 480 21.67 -72.76 -4.07
CA THR A 480 22.78 -73.71 -4.25
C THR A 480 22.96 -74.01 -5.73
N PHE A 481 24.17 -73.78 -6.23
CA PHE A 481 24.55 -74.16 -7.59
C PHE A 481 24.95 -75.63 -7.61
N GLY A 482 24.28 -76.44 -8.44
CA GLY A 482 24.47 -77.89 -8.51
C GLY A 482 24.86 -78.35 -9.90
N ALA A 483 25.47 -79.54 -9.97
CA ALA A 483 25.75 -80.27 -11.21
C ALA A 483 25.22 -81.70 -11.10
N TRP A 484 24.56 -82.18 -12.15
CA TRP A 484 24.00 -83.53 -12.24
C TRP A 484 24.37 -84.19 -13.57
N GLY A 485 24.55 -85.51 -13.53
CA GLY A 485 24.82 -86.27 -14.75
C GLY A 485 25.62 -87.53 -14.44
N GLU A 486 25.85 -88.31 -15.50
CA GLU A 486 26.73 -89.47 -15.41
C GLU A 486 28.18 -89.09 -15.05
N PRO A 487 28.77 -87.99 -15.60
CA PRO A 487 30.14 -87.60 -15.24
C PRO A 487 30.31 -87.32 -13.75
N VAL A 488 29.33 -86.68 -13.09
CA VAL A 488 29.40 -86.42 -11.63
C VAL A 488 29.47 -87.73 -10.84
N ARG A 489 28.62 -88.70 -11.18
CA ARG A 489 28.63 -90.02 -10.52
C ARG A 489 29.94 -90.76 -10.76
N ARG A 490 30.46 -90.73 -11.99
CA ARG A 490 31.70 -91.42 -12.36
C ARG A 490 32.92 -90.78 -11.71
N ALA A 491 33.06 -89.46 -11.74
CA ALA A 491 34.13 -88.74 -11.07
C ALA A 491 34.18 -89.08 -9.57
N LEU A 492 33.03 -89.06 -8.89
CA LEU A 492 32.95 -89.47 -7.48
C LEU A 492 33.30 -90.95 -7.27
N ALA A 493 32.85 -91.84 -8.14
CA ALA A 493 33.08 -93.28 -8.01
C ALA A 493 34.54 -93.68 -8.26
N ILE A 494 35.18 -93.11 -9.29
CA ILE A 494 36.60 -93.39 -9.59
C ILE A 494 37.52 -92.66 -8.63
N GLY A 495 37.17 -91.45 -8.16
CA GLY A 495 37.95 -90.75 -7.14
C GLY A 495 38.03 -91.58 -5.86
N ALA A 496 36.93 -92.21 -5.43
CA ALA A 496 36.93 -93.11 -4.29
C ALA A 496 37.79 -94.39 -4.46
N LEU A 497 38.28 -94.68 -5.68
CA LEU A 497 39.15 -95.82 -5.98
C LEU A 497 40.62 -95.41 -6.16
N SER A 498 40.93 -94.11 -6.21
CA SER A 498 42.31 -93.66 -6.43
C SER A 498 43.16 -93.94 -5.20
N GLN A 499 44.45 -94.21 -5.40
CA GLN A 499 45.40 -94.21 -4.31
C GLN A 499 45.82 -92.78 -3.96
N ASP A 500 46.60 -92.63 -2.90
CA ASP A 500 47.14 -91.34 -2.52
C ASP A 500 48.02 -90.77 -3.65
N GLU A 501 47.93 -89.46 -3.85
CA GLU A 501 48.56 -88.70 -4.93
C GLU A 501 48.21 -89.15 -6.36
N GLU A 502 47.26 -90.07 -6.52
CA GLU A 502 46.80 -90.59 -7.80
C GLU A 502 45.59 -89.82 -8.31
N ILE A 503 45.66 -89.38 -9.57
CA ILE A 503 44.55 -88.73 -10.26
C ILE A 503 43.93 -89.74 -11.23
N LEU A 504 42.78 -90.31 -10.86
CA LEU A 504 42.07 -91.24 -11.72
C LEU A 504 41.15 -90.50 -12.69
N VAL A 505 41.27 -90.87 -13.96
CA VAL A 505 40.44 -90.33 -15.05
C VAL A 505 39.67 -91.47 -15.72
N ASP A 506 38.42 -91.24 -16.11
CA ASP A 506 37.71 -92.23 -16.93
C ASP A 506 38.14 -92.14 -18.41
N ALA A 507 37.70 -93.10 -19.22
CA ALA A 507 38.05 -93.14 -20.64
C ALA A 507 37.59 -91.89 -21.42
N SER A 508 36.54 -91.20 -20.97
CA SER A 508 36.09 -89.96 -21.60
C SER A 508 37.04 -88.80 -21.31
N THR A 509 37.50 -88.63 -20.06
CA THR A 509 38.49 -87.61 -19.71
C THR A 509 39.85 -87.92 -20.33
N ALA A 510 40.28 -89.18 -20.32
CA ALA A 510 41.51 -89.61 -20.97
C ALA A 510 41.50 -89.30 -22.48
N GLY A 511 40.35 -89.49 -23.15
CA GLY A 511 40.17 -89.15 -24.56
C GLY A 511 40.19 -87.65 -24.83
N ALA A 512 39.55 -86.85 -23.96
CA ALA A 512 39.52 -85.39 -24.06
C ALA A 512 40.91 -84.75 -23.86
N ALA A 513 41.74 -85.33 -22.99
CA ALA A 513 43.05 -84.79 -22.62
C ALA A 513 44.26 -85.46 -23.31
N ALA A 514 44.02 -86.38 -24.26
CA ALA A 514 45.05 -87.25 -24.84
C ALA A 514 46.24 -86.51 -25.48
N ASP A 515 46.03 -85.29 -25.97
CA ASP A 515 47.05 -84.49 -26.65
C ASP A 515 47.98 -83.73 -25.67
N SER A 516 47.60 -83.60 -24.39
CA SER A 516 48.29 -82.73 -23.42
C SER A 516 48.86 -83.47 -22.20
N TRP A 517 48.45 -84.71 -21.96
CA TRP A 517 48.80 -85.48 -20.77
C TRP A 517 49.20 -86.92 -21.10
N ILE A 518 50.17 -87.46 -20.37
CA ILE A 518 50.57 -88.86 -20.47
C ILE A 518 49.77 -89.65 -19.43
N MET A 519 48.98 -90.62 -19.90
CA MET A 519 48.14 -91.45 -19.05
C MET A 519 48.68 -92.88 -18.98
N GLU A 520 48.73 -93.46 -17.78
CA GLU A 520 49.05 -94.86 -17.56
C GLU A 520 47.76 -95.66 -17.38
N SER A 521 47.70 -96.87 -17.95
CA SER A 521 46.55 -97.75 -17.74
C SER A 521 46.64 -98.40 -16.36
N ALA A 522 45.69 -98.11 -15.49
CA ALA A 522 45.54 -98.72 -14.17
C ALA A 522 45.28 -100.23 -14.22
#